data_AF-A0A956A490-F1
#
_entry.id   AF-A0A956A490-F1
#
_cell.length_a   1.000
_cell.length_b   1.000
_cell.length_c   1.000
_cell.angle_alpha   90.00
_cell.angle_beta   90.00
_cell.angle_gamma   90.00
#
_symmetry.space_group_name_H-M   'P 1'
#
loop_
_entity.id
_entity.type
_entity.pdbx_description
1 polymer ?
#
loop_
_entity_poly.entity_id
_entity_poly.type
_entity_poly.pdbx_seq_one_letter_code
_entity_poly.pdbx_strand_id
1 'polypeptide(L)' 'MAELRDFMNRHFLHFNSRELVAASRAYEEHIQAGGKMLVSLAGAMSTARLGRSLADLIRAGYVHAVSCTGANLEE' A
#
# COMPACT_ATOMS: atom_id res chain seq x y z
N MET A 1 -1.13 -12.60 -11.40
CA MET A 1 -1.19 -11.15 -11.14
C MET A 1 -2.03 -10.38 -12.18
N ALA A 2 -2.07 -10.79 -13.46
CA ALA A 2 -2.93 -10.15 -14.48
C ALA A 2 -4.42 -10.17 -14.12
N GLU A 3 -4.94 -11.30 -13.63
CA GLU A 3 -6.36 -11.48 -13.32
C GLU A 3 -6.96 -10.44 -12.35
N LEU A 4 -6.24 -10.09 -11.26
CA LEU A 4 -6.75 -9.11 -10.29
C LEU A 4 -6.70 -7.68 -10.84
N ARG A 5 -5.63 -7.33 -11.55
CA ARG A 5 -5.51 -6.00 -12.19
C ARG A 5 -6.62 -5.81 -13.22
N ASP A 6 -6.87 -6.81 -14.04
CA ASP A 6 -7.91 -6.78 -15.07
C ASP A 6 -9.32 -6.77 -14.46
N PHE A 7 -9.52 -7.46 -13.34
CA PHE A 7 -10.75 -7.35 -12.56
C PHE A 7 -10.97 -5.92 -12.07
N MET A 8 -9.99 -5.33 -11.37
CA MET A 8 -10.12 -3.96 -10.86
C MET A 8 -10.33 -2.95 -11.99
N ASN A 9 -9.59 -3.06 -13.09
CA ASN A 9 -9.76 -2.16 -14.24
C ASN A 9 -11.15 -2.23 -14.87
N ARG A 10 -11.80 -3.40 -14.83
CA ARG A 10 -13.16 -3.58 -15.37
C ARG A 10 -14.25 -3.12 -14.41
N HIS A 11 -14.05 -3.32 -13.10
CA HIS A 11 -15.12 -3.15 -12.12
C HIS A 11 -15.00 -1.87 -11.27
N PHE A 12 -13.79 -1.36 -11.04
CA PHE A 12 -13.55 -0.27 -10.10
C PHE A 12 -13.52 1.08 -10.83
N LEU A 13 -14.65 1.45 -11.43
CA LEU A 13 -14.74 2.61 -12.32
C LEU A 13 -15.22 3.90 -11.63
N HIS A 14 -15.85 3.79 -10.46
CA HIS A 14 -16.54 4.91 -9.81
C HIS A 14 -16.31 4.97 -8.30
N PHE A 15 -16.55 6.16 -7.72
CA PHE A 15 -16.43 6.43 -6.29
C PHE A 15 -15.06 6.00 -5.73
N ASN A 16 -15.03 5.54 -4.48
CA ASN A 16 -13.81 5.12 -3.79
C ASN A 16 -13.10 3.93 -4.47
N SER A 17 -13.83 3.10 -5.22
CA SER A 17 -13.21 1.97 -5.93
C SER A 17 -12.25 2.45 -7.02
N ARG A 18 -12.60 3.51 -7.75
CA ARG A 18 -11.73 4.13 -8.77
C ARG A 18 -10.43 4.65 -8.16
N GLU A 19 -10.52 5.25 -6.98
CA GLU A 19 -9.37 5.84 -6.29
C GLU A 19 -8.34 4.78 -5.92
N LEU A 20 -8.75 3.54 -5.61
CA LEU A 20 -7.82 2.44 -5.38
C LEU A 20 -6.97 2.14 -6.63
N VAL A 21 -7.59 2.12 -7.81
CA VAL A 21 -6.87 1.87 -9.08
C VAL A 21 -5.93 3.02 -9.40
N ALA A 22 -6.39 4.26 -9.22
CA ALA A 22 -5.59 5.45 -9.44
C ALA A 22 -4.36 5.50 -8.50
N ALA A 23 -4.57 5.29 -7.20
CA ALA A 23 -3.50 5.26 -6.21
C ALA A 23 -2.48 4.14 -6.47
N SER A 24 -2.95 2.97 -6.89
CA SER A 24 -2.07 1.83 -7.21
C SER A 24 -1.16 2.13 -8.40
N ARG A 25 -1.70 2.77 -9.45
CA ARG A 25 -0.91 3.18 -10.64
C ARG A 25 0.07 4.29 -10.31
N ALA A 26 -0.38 5.32 -9.59
CA ALA A 26 0.50 6.42 -9.17
C ALA A 26 1.66 5.93 -8.31
N TYR A 27 1.41 4.95 -7.44
CA TYR A 27 2.47 4.32 -6.64
C TYR A 27 3.47 3.54 -7.49
N GLU A 28 3.01 2.76 -8.47
CA GLU A 28 3.88 2.05 -9.42
C GLU A 28 4.77 3.02 -10.20
N GLU A 29 4.19 4.10 -10.72
CA GLU A 29 4.93 5.16 -11.43
C GLU A 29 5.98 5.82 -10.54
N HIS A 30 5.63 6.14 -9.29
CA HIS A 30 6.57 6.72 -8.30
C HIS A 30 7.77 5.82 -8.05
N ILE A 31 7.56 4.53 -7.84
CA ILE A 31 8.65 3.56 -7.64
C ILE A 31 9.49 3.39 -8.90
N GLN A 32 8.86 3.28 -10.07
CA GLN A 32 9.57 3.15 -11.36
C GLN A 32 10.44 4.38 -11.67
N ALA A 33 10.03 5.57 -11.22
CA ALA A 33 10.82 6.79 -11.30
C ALA A 33 11.98 6.85 -10.29
N GLY A 34 12.22 5.80 -9.50
CA GLY A 34 13.25 5.76 -8.45
C GLY A 34 12.83 6.47 -7.16
N GLY A 35 11.54 6.79 -7.00
CA GLY A 35 10.98 7.39 -5.81
C GLY A 35 11.03 6.45 -4.60
N LYS A 36 11.13 7.04 -3.40
CA LYS A 36 11.07 6.31 -2.12
C LYS A 36 9.70 6.49 -1.47
N MET A 37 9.19 5.42 -0.86
CA MET A 37 7.87 5.42 -0.23
C MET A 37 7.95 5.48 1.29
N LEU A 38 7.27 6.47 1.86
CA LEU A 38 6.95 6.53 3.28
C LEU A 38 5.49 6.14 3.49
N VAL A 39 5.23 5.24 4.43
CA VAL A 39 3.86 4.84 4.82
C VAL A 39 3.55 5.40 6.21
N SER A 40 2.48 6.17 6.32
CA SER A 40 1.96 6.63 7.62
C SER A 40 0.87 5.68 8.12
N LEU A 41 1.03 5.13 9.33
CA LEU A 41 0.11 4.16 9.94
C LEU A 41 -0.53 4.73 11.20
N ALA A 42 -1.85 4.53 11.31
CA ALA A 42 -2.61 4.79 12.54
C ALA A 42 -2.53 3.58 13.49
N GLY A 43 -2.77 3.83 14.78
CA GLY A 43 -2.57 2.82 15.84
C GLY A 43 -3.28 1.48 15.61
N ALA A 44 -4.55 1.47 15.17
CA ALA A 44 -5.32 0.22 15.00
C ALA A 44 -4.86 -0.68 13.83
N MET A 45 -3.87 -0.25 13.03
CA MET A 45 -3.46 -0.95 11.81
C MET A 45 -2.60 -2.20 12.06
N SER A 46 -1.89 -2.27 13.20
CA SER A 46 -1.14 -3.46 13.65
C SER A 46 -2.09 -4.60 14.05
N THR A 47 -3.14 -4.30 14.81
CA THR A 47 -4.23 -5.22 15.13
C THR A 47 -4.90 -5.78 13.86
N ALA A 48 -5.10 -4.93 12.83
CA ALA A 48 -5.61 -5.36 11.52
C ALA A 48 -4.61 -6.20 10.69
N ARG A 49 -3.43 -6.51 11.24
CA ARG A 49 -2.38 -7.35 10.65
C ARG A 49 -1.74 -6.77 9.39
N LEU A 50 -1.86 -5.46 9.14
CA LEU A 50 -1.24 -4.81 7.97
C LEU A 50 0.29 -4.94 7.97
N GLY A 51 0.91 -5.10 9.13
CA GLY A 51 2.34 -5.36 9.26
C GLY A 51 2.82 -6.60 8.48
N ARG A 52 1.97 -7.63 8.32
CA ARG A 52 2.32 -8.83 7.52
C ARG A 52 2.52 -8.48 6.04
N SER A 53 1.59 -7.74 5.47
CA SER A 53 1.68 -7.31 4.06
C SER A 53 2.81 -6.30 3.86
N LEU A 54 3.00 -5.37 4.81
CA LEU A 54 4.07 -4.38 4.75
C LEU A 54 5.46 -5.02 4.86
N ALA A 55 5.63 -6.06 5.66
CA ALA A 55 6.92 -6.72 5.82
C ALA A 55 7.47 -7.24 4.49
N ASP A 56 6.63 -7.82 3.63
CA ASP A 56 7.05 -8.30 2.32
C ASP A 56 7.37 -7.15 1.36
N LEU A 57 6.60 -6.05 1.42
CA LEU A 57 6.87 -4.85 0.63
C LEU A 57 8.16 -4.14 1.06
N ILE A 58 8.48 -4.12 2.34
CA ILE A 58 9.74 -3.57 2.87
C ILE A 58 10.91 -4.42 2.39
N ARG A 59 10.83 -5.76 2.53
CA ARG A 59 11.90 -6.67 2.06
C ARG A 59 12.13 -6.59 0.56
N ALA A 60 11.08 -6.36 -0.21
CA ALA A 60 11.16 -6.19 -1.67
C ALA A 60 11.59 -4.77 -2.10
N GLY A 61 11.83 -3.84 -1.16
CA GLY A 61 12.27 -2.48 -1.46
C GLY A 61 11.18 -1.55 -1.97
N TYR A 62 9.90 -1.92 -1.84
CA TYR A 62 8.79 -1.07 -2.25
C TYR A 62 8.46 -0.02 -1.16
N VAL A 63 8.59 -0.36 0.12
CA VAL A 63 8.43 0.58 1.24
C VAL A 63 9.78 0.90 1.89
N HIS A 64 10.07 2.18 2.08
CA HIS A 64 11.39 2.67 2.50
C HIS A 64 11.39 3.29 3.90
N ALA A 65 10.23 3.80 4.35
CA ALA A 65 10.06 4.34 5.69
C ALA A 65 8.62 4.09 6.18
N VAL A 66 8.46 3.98 7.50
CA VAL A 66 7.15 3.91 8.15
C VAL A 66 7.10 4.92 9.27
N SER A 67 6.09 5.78 9.26
CA SER A 67 5.74 6.68 10.37
C SER A 67 4.52 6.10 11.07
N CYS A 68 4.64 5.73 12.34
CA CYS A 68 3.57 5.06 13.07
C CYS A 68 3.45 5.59 14.51
N THR A 69 2.36 5.24 15.18
CA THR A 69 2.21 5.51 16.61
C THR A 69 2.92 4.41 17.44
N GLY A 70 3.17 4.67 18.72
CA GLY A 70 3.78 3.67 19.61
C GLY A 70 3.02 2.34 19.67
N ALA A 71 1.68 2.40 19.61
CA ALA A 71 0.81 1.21 19.61
C ALA A 71 1.15 0.19 18.51
N ASN A 72 1.65 0.64 17.35
CA ASN A 72 2.02 -0.26 16.27
C ASN A 72 3.31 -1.06 16.51
N LEU A 73 4.14 -0.65 17.48
CA LEU A 73 5.39 -1.32 17.85
C LEU A 73 5.21 -2.28 19.03
N GLU A 74 4.13 -2.09 19.79
CA GLU A 74 3.81 -2.86 21.00
C GLU A 74 3.01 -4.14 20.69
N GLU A 75 2.30 -4.17 19.55
CA GLU A 75 1.39 -5.24 19.10
C GLU A 75 2.01 -6.19 18.06
#